data_AF-A0A7C1XTS4-F1
#
_entry.id   AF-A0A7C1XTS4-F1
#
_cell.length_a   1.000
_cell.length_b   1.000
_cell.length_c   1.000
_cell.angle_alpha   90.00
_cell.angle_beta   90.00
_cell.angle_gamma   90.00
#
_symmetry.space_group_name_H-M   'P 1'
#
loop_
_entity.id
_entity.type
_entity.pdbx_description
1 polymer ?
#
loop_
_entity_poly.entity_id
_entity_poly.type
_entity_poly.pdbx_seq_one_letter_code
_entity_poly.pdbx_strand_id
1 'polypeptide(L)'
;MSSRDRILGRLRGRAANPLSSQDATRSPGVGPAEELLETFTERMTAVKGEVVTGRRSELPRLLGDWLEAAGARSLVCGLDERLEGLLQALPDPVEILRFERPFEELSRRLIDSVDAGLSHCDGAIAATGSLVFDSAPGQPRTVSLVPPLHVALLPLSRLYPDLDA
;
A
#
# COMPACT_ATOMS: atom_id res chain seq x y z
N MET A 1 -7.02 -40.54 -13.74
CA MET A 1 -6.32 -39.23 -13.86
C MET A 1 -7.35 -38.14 -13.69
N SER A 2 -7.15 -37.23 -12.72
CA SER A 2 -8.11 -36.15 -12.48
C SER A 2 -7.93 -35.01 -13.51
N SER A 3 -8.96 -34.20 -13.71
CA SER A 3 -8.86 -32.98 -14.54
C SER A 3 -7.76 -32.04 -14.04
N ARG A 4 -7.52 -32.00 -12.72
CA ARG A 4 -6.44 -31.23 -12.08
C ARG A 4 -5.06 -31.66 -12.58
N ASP A 5 -4.82 -32.97 -12.65
CA ASP A 5 -3.51 -33.50 -13.07
C ASP A 5 -3.22 -33.18 -14.54
N ARG A 6 -4.25 -33.24 -15.40
CA ARG A 6 -4.11 -32.84 -16.82
C ARG A 6 -3.81 -31.35 -16.98
N ILE A 7 -4.45 -30.49 -16.19
CA ILE A 7 -4.23 -29.04 -16.25
C ILE A 7 -2.83 -28.69 -15.73
N LEU A 8 -2.45 -29.21 -14.55
CA LEU A 8 -1.13 -28.95 -13.97
C LEU A 8 0.00 -29.52 -14.82
N GLY A 9 -0.20 -30.69 -15.45
CA GLY A 9 0.77 -31.25 -16.39
C GLY A 9 1.01 -30.33 -17.60
N ARG A 10 -0.05 -29.74 -18.16
CA ARG A 10 0.07 -28.77 -19.27
C ARG A 10 0.75 -27.48 -18.85
N LEU A 11 0.46 -26.97 -17.65
CA LEU A 11 1.07 -25.75 -17.14
C LEU A 11 2.57 -25.93 -16.85
N ARG A 12 2.96 -27.05 -16.23
CA ARG A 12 4.36 -27.36 -15.94
C ARG A 12 5.18 -27.69 -17.19
N GLY A 13 4.56 -28.31 -18.19
CA GLY A 13 5.22 -28.67 -19.46
C GLY A 13 5.42 -27.49 -20.42
N ARG A 14 4.79 -26.35 -20.16
CA ARG A 14 5.00 -25.12 -20.92
C ARG A 14 6.17 -24.37 -20.31
N ALA A 15 7.31 -24.36 -20.99
CA ALA A 15 8.41 -23.49 -20.64
C ALA A 15 7.88 -22.04 -20.63
N ALA A 16 7.97 -21.37 -19.48
CA ALA A 16 7.71 -19.95 -19.41
C ALA A 16 8.77 -19.28 -20.30
N ASN A 17 8.36 -18.62 -21.38
CA ASN A 17 9.22 -17.61 -21.97
C ASN A 17 9.35 -16.54 -20.89
N PRO A 18 10.56 -16.28 -20.36
CA PRO A 18 10.74 -15.14 -19.48
C PRO A 18 10.28 -13.93 -20.29
N LEU A 19 9.24 -13.26 -19.81
CA LEU A 19 9.02 -11.88 -20.24
C LEU A 19 10.32 -11.17 -19.88
N SER A 20 10.90 -10.42 -20.82
CA SER A 20 11.99 -9.53 -20.42
C SER A 20 11.37 -8.60 -19.37
N SER A 21 11.78 -8.74 -18.11
CA SER A 21 11.56 -7.67 -17.15
C SER A 21 12.32 -6.50 -17.75
N GLN A 22 11.59 -5.53 -18.31
CA GLN A 22 12.18 -4.21 -18.36
C GLN A 22 12.41 -3.90 -16.89
N ASP A 23 13.68 -3.76 -16.50
CA ASP A 23 13.98 -3.16 -15.22
C ASP A 23 13.22 -1.84 -15.22
N ALA A 24 12.12 -1.79 -14.48
CA ALA A 24 11.30 -0.60 -14.36
C ALA A 24 12.05 0.38 -13.45
N THR A 25 13.29 0.70 -13.80
CA THR A 25 13.96 1.92 -13.37
C THR A 25 13.28 3.07 -14.09
N ARG A 26 11.99 3.27 -13.79
CA ARG A 26 11.29 4.46 -14.20
C ARG A 26 11.82 5.60 -13.36
N SER A 27 12.55 6.48 -14.03
CA SER A 27 12.89 7.79 -13.50
C SER A 27 11.58 8.48 -13.09
N PRO A 28 11.54 9.19 -11.95
CA PRO A 28 10.39 10.03 -11.61
C PRO A 28 10.06 10.88 -12.82
N GLY A 29 8.82 10.83 -13.31
CA GLY A 29 8.48 11.53 -14.54
C GLY A 29 8.70 13.03 -14.37
N VAL A 30 9.27 13.63 -15.42
CA VAL A 30 9.75 15.02 -15.39
C VAL A 30 8.55 15.97 -15.36
N GLY A 31 8.33 16.59 -14.21
CA GLY A 31 7.38 17.67 -13.98
C GLY A 31 7.66 18.32 -12.62
N PRO A 32 7.28 19.58 -12.39
CA PRO A 32 7.40 20.17 -11.07
C PRO A 32 6.53 19.38 -10.08
N ALA A 33 7.12 18.95 -8.96
CA ALA A 33 6.49 18.06 -8.00
C ALA A 33 5.15 18.61 -7.46
N GLU A 34 5.01 19.94 -7.44
CA GLU A 34 3.81 20.66 -7.03
C GLU A 34 2.62 20.39 -7.98
N GLU A 35 2.82 20.49 -9.30
CA GLU A 35 1.76 20.22 -10.30
C GLU A 35 1.33 18.75 -10.29
N LEU A 36 2.29 17.83 -10.11
CA LEU A 36 2.00 16.40 -9.99
C LEU A 36 1.15 16.12 -8.74
N LEU A 37 1.52 16.74 -7.61
CA LEU A 37 0.80 16.60 -6.35
C LEU A 37 -0.61 17.20 -6.42
N GLU A 38 -0.76 18.37 -7.05
CA GLU A 38 -2.06 18.99 -7.30
C GLU A 38 -2.95 18.06 -8.13
N THR A 39 -2.47 17.61 -9.29
CA THR A 39 -3.20 16.69 -10.16
C THR A 39 -3.58 15.41 -9.41
N PHE A 40 -2.64 14.79 -8.69
CA PHE A 40 -2.91 13.60 -7.90
C PHE A 40 -3.98 13.84 -6.83
N THR A 41 -3.91 14.97 -6.13
CA THR A 41 -4.86 15.35 -5.08
C THR A 41 -6.27 15.52 -5.64
N GLU A 42 -6.41 16.18 -6.79
CA GLU A 42 -7.69 16.32 -7.48
C GLU A 42 -8.30 14.95 -7.83
N ARG A 43 -7.49 14.05 -8.41
CA ARG A 43 -7.95 12.70 -8.79
C ARG A 43 -8.31 11.84 -7.58
N MET A 44 -7.49 11.89 -6.52
CA MET A 44 -7.74 11.13 -5.30
C MET A 44 -9.00 11.63 -4.57
N THR A 45 -9.19 12.95 -4.50
CA THR A 45 -10.38 13.56 -3.89
C THR A 45 -11.65 13.24 -4.68
N ALA A 46 -11.56 13.16 -6.02
CA ALA A 46 -12.70 12.78 -6.86
C ALA A 46 -13.26 11.37 -6.55
N VAL A 47 -12.42 10.47 -6.02
CA VAL A 47 -12.83 9.13 -5.54
C VAL A 47 -13.02 9.07 -4.02
N LYS A 48 -13.16 10.23 -3.37
CA LYS A 48 -13.34 10.41 -1.91
C LYS A 48 -12.14 10.01 -1.06
N GLY A 49 -10.94 9.90 -1.66
CA GLY A 49 -9.71 9.77 -0.89
C GLY A 49 -9.31 11.10 -0.23
N GLU A 50 -8.58 11.02 0.88
CA GLU A 50 -7.99 12.16 1.56
C GLU A 50 -6.49 12.19 1.30
N VAL A 51 -5.94 13.38 1.03
CA VAL A 51 -4.50 13.57 0.83
C VAL A 51 -3.97 14.51 1.90
N VAL A 52 -3.13 13.98 2.79
CA VAL A 52 -2.41 14.75 3.80
C VAL A 52 -0.94 14.82 3.38
N THR A 53 -0.40 16.02 3.29
CA THR A 53 0.99 16.26 2.88
C THR A 53 1.82 16.71 4.07
N GLY A 54 3.10 16.32 4.08
CA GLY A 54 3.99 16.65 5.18
C GLY A 54 5.39 16.08 5.00
N ARG A 55 6.31 16.49 5.87
CA ARG A 55 7.67 15.97 5.90
C ARG A 55 7.71 14.62 6.60
N ARG A 56 8.75 13.83 6.31
CA ARG A 56 8.97 12.52 6.95
C ARG A 56 8.98 12.61 8.49
N SER A 57 9.53 13.68 9.04
CA SER A 57 9.58 13.94 10.49
C SER A 57 8.21 14.22 11.12
N GLU A 58 7.23 14.62 10.32
CA GLU A 58 5.87 14.97 10.78
C GLU A 58 4.92 13.77 10.68
N LEU A 59 5.31 12.71 9.96
CA LEU A 59 4.46 11.53 9.71
C LEU A 59 3.88 10.90 10.98
N PRO A 60 4.64 10.71 12.09
CA PRO A 60 4.05 10.10 13.29
C PRO A 60 2.91 10.94 13.87
N ARG A 61 3.07 12.27 13.88
CA ARG A 61 2.03 13.20 14.32
C ARG A 61 0.85 13.19 13.37
N LEU A 62 1.09 13.34 12.06
CA LEU A 62 0.02 13.38 11.05
C LEU A 62 -0.80 12.09 11.04
N LEU A 63 -0.15 10.93 11.14
CA LEU A 63 -0.83 9.64 11.22
C LEU A 63 -1.59 9.50 12.54
N GLY A 64 -1.01 9.93 13.67
CA GLY A 64 -1.70 9.95 14.96
C GLY A 64 -2.96 10.82 14.94
N ASP A 65 -2.84 12.07 14.48
CA ASP A 65 -3.95 13.02 14.34
C ASP A 65 -5.06 12.44 13.45
N TRP A 66 -4.70 11.79 12.34
CA TRP A 66 -5.66 11.16 11.43
C TRP A 66 -6.36 9.95 12.05
N LEU A 67 -5.61 9.08 12.75
CA LEU A 67 -6.18 7.93 13.45
C LEU A 67 -7.14 8.38 14.55
N GLU A 68 -6.78 9.41 15.32
CA GLU A 68 -7.64 9.99 16.35
C GLU A 68 -8.93 10.58 15.74
N ALA A 69 -8.81 11.38 14.67
CA ALA A 69 -9.95 11.97 13.97
C ALA A 69 -10.88 10.90 13.37
N ALA A 70 -10.32 9.78 12.90
CA ALA A 70 -11.08 8.64 12.39
C ALA A 70 -11.66 7.74 13.50
N GLY A 71 -11.26 7.95 14.76
CA GLY A 71 -11.62 7.09 15.89
C GLY A 71 -10.97 5.70 15.84
N ALA A 72 -9.93 5.54 15.03
CA ALA A 72 -9.21 4.28 14.83
C ALA A 72 -8.24 4.03 15.99
N ARG A 73 -8.41 2.89 16.66
CA ARG A 73 -7.57 2.46 17.79
C ARG A 73 -6.71 1.25 17.45
N SER A 74 -6.94 0.62 16.31
CA SER A 74 -6.15 -0.52 15.86
C SER A 74 -5.71 -0.35 14.41
N LEU A 75 -4.44 -0.70 14.16
CA LEU A 75 -3.78 -0.55 12.88
C LEU A 75 -3.11 -1.86 12.49
N VAL A 76 -3.35 -2.36 11.29
CA VAL A 76 -2.59 -3.50 10.74
C VAL A 76 -1.60 -3.05 9.68
N CYS A 77 -0.43 -3.66 9.64
CA CYS A 77 0.55 -3.47 8.58
C CYS A 77 1.27 -4.76 8.22
N GLY A 78 1.86 -4.79 7.03
CA GLY A 78 2.75 -5.86 6.60
C GLY A 78 4.13 -5.81 7.28
N LEU A 79 5.04 -6.66 6.82
CA LEU A 79 6.44 -6.76 7.27
C LEU A 79 7.37 -5.82 6.50
N ASP A 80 6.91 -4.59 6.26
CA ASP A 80 7.68 -3.59 5.53
C ASP A 80 8.56 -2.79 6.49
N GLU A 81 9.87 -3.02 6.44
CA GLU A 81 10.87 -2.33 7.26
C GLU A 81 10.84 -0.79 7.09
N ARG A 82 10.34 -0.29 5.94
CA ARG A 82 10.21 1.15 5.68
C ARG A 82 9.23 1.82 6.64
N LEU A 83 8.29 1.05 7.20
CA LEU A 83 7.28 1.52 8.16
C LEU A 83 7.75 1.42 9.63
N GLU A 84 8.79 0.63 9.93
CA GLU A 84 9.18 0.32 11.31
C GLU A 84 9.45 1.57 12.15
N GLY A 85 10.25 2.50 11.63
CA GLY A 85 10.57 3.74 12.34
C GLY A 85 9.37 4.67 12.53
N LEU A 86 8.36 4.59 11.67
CA LEU A 86 7.11 5.34 11.86
C LEU A 86 6.25 4.69 12.95
N LEU A 87 6.10 3.36 12.89
CA LEU A 87 5.30 2.59 13.84
C LEU A 87 5.84 2.72 15.27
N GLN A 88 7.15 2.77 15.45
CA GLN A 88 7.80 2.99 16.74
C GLN A 88 7.61 4.42 17.29
N ALA A 89 7.34 5.39 16.40
CA ALA A 89 7.16 6.79 16.76
C ALA A 89 5.68 7.18 16.90
N LEU A 90 4.74 6.27 16.62
CA LEU A 90 3.32 6.54 16.77
C LEU A 90 2.96 6.74 18.25
N PRO A 91 2.09 7.73 18.55
CA PRO A 91 1.63 7.93 19.91
C PRO A 91 0.72 6.78 20.37
N ASP A 92 0.81 6.42 21.66
CA ASP A 92 -0.21 5.59 22.32
C ASP A 92 -1.59 6.29 22.23
N PRO A 93 -2.72 5.56 22.11
CA PRO A 93 -2.91 4.13 22.44
C PRO A 93 -3.19 3.20 21.23
N VAL A 94 -2.65 3.47 20.04
CA VAL A 94 -2.97 2.66 18.84
C VAL A 94 -2.37 1.25 18.96
N GLU A 95 -3.21 0.21 18.93
CA GLU A 95 -2.77 -1.18 18.84
C GLU A 95 -2.23 -1.48 17.44
N ILE A 96 -0.95 -1.83 17.33
CA ILE A 96 -0.31 -2.16 16.06
C ILE A 96 -0.25 -3.69 15.89
N LEU A 97 -0.94 -4.18 14.87
CA LEU A 97 -0.93 -5.58 14.44
C LEU A 97 0.02 -5.75 13.24
N ARG A 98 0.93 -6.72 13.32
CA ARG A 98 1.77 -7.12 12.19
C ARG A 98 1.18 -8.35 11.50
N PHE A 99 1.20 -8.36 10.17
CA PHE A 99 0.82 -9.53 9.39
C PHE A 99 1.98 -10.55 9.34
N GLU A 100 2.27 -11.18 10.49
CA GLU A 100 3.36 -12.15 10.67
C GLU A 100 2.89 -13.61 10.60
N ARG A 101 1.56 -13.83 10.73
CA ARG A 101 0.94 -15.16 10.78
C ARG A 101 0.13 -15.44 9.52
N PRO A 102 -0.17 -16.72 9.21
CA PRO A 102 -1.07 -17.07 8.12
C PRO A 102 -2.40 -16.32 8.21
N PHE A 103 -2.99 -16.03 7.05
CA PHE A 103 -4.23 -15.26 6.97
C PHE A 103 -5.36 -15.90 7.79
N GLU A 104 -5.45 -17.23 7.80
CA GLU A 104 -6.48 -17.98 8.51
C GLU A 104 -6.49 -17.65 10.01
N GLU A 105 -5.31 -17.44 10.60
CA GLU A 105 -5.15 -17.13 12.03
C GLU A 105 -5.44 -15.66 12.34
N LEU A 106 -5.22 -14.77 11.38
CA LEU A 106 -5.38 -13.31 11.55
C LEU A 106 -6.76 -12.82 11.09
N SER A 107 -7.43 -13.56 10.22
CA SER A 107 -8.65 -13.18 9.50
C SER A 107 -9.75 -12.63 10.40
N ARG A 108 -10.09 -13.35 11.48
CA ARG A 108 -11.10 -12.89 12.45
C ARG A 108 -10.74 -11.54 13.06
N ARG A 109 -9.50 -11.36 13.50
CA ARG A 109 -9.06 -10.08 14.08
C ARG A 109 -9.11 -8.95 13.06
N LEU A 110 -8.64 -9.20 11.84
CA LEU A 110 -8.68 -8.22 10.74
C LEU A 110 -10.10 -7.74 10.43
N ILE A 111 -11.07 -8.66 10.46
CA ILE A 111 -12.47 -8.37 10.11
C ILE A 111 -13.20 -7.72 11.30
N ASP A 112 -12.99 -8.23 12.51
CA ASP A 112 -13.82 -7.88 13.66
C ASP A 112 -13.28 -6.69 14.47
N SER A 113 -11.97 -6.41 14.40
CA SER A 113 -11.29 -5.56 15.39
C SER A 113 -10.25 -4.59 14.85
N VAL A 114 -9.88 -4.69 13.56
CA VAL A 114 -8.89 -3.79 12.96
C VAL A 114 -9.59 -2.62 12.27
N ASP A 115 -9.28 -1.41 12.71
CA ASP A 115 -9.90 -0.18 12.20
C ASP A 115 -9.23 0.31 10.92
N ALA A 116 -7.90 0.23 10.84
CA ALA A 116 -7.15 0.74 9.71
C ALA A 116 -6.03 -0.20 9.24
N GLY A 117 -5.74 -0.17 7.95
CA GLY A 117 -4.54 -0.74 7.35
C GLY A 117 -3.52 0.32 7.00
N LEU A 118 -2.23 0.06 7.22
CA LEU A 118 -1.12 0.90 6.79
C LEU A 118 -0.27 0.17 5.76
N SER A 119 0.02 0.83 4.64
CA SER A 119 0.92 0.31 3.61
C SER A 119 1.85 1.40 3.08
N HIS A 120 3.06 1.03 2.69
CA HIS A 120 3.92 1.90 1.91
C HIS A 120 3.62 1.72 0.42
N CYS A 121 3.43 2.81 -0.31
CA CYS A 121 3.23 2.76 -1.76
C CYS A 121 4.55 2.52 -2.47
N ASP A 122 4.54 1.64 -3.47
CA ASP A 122 5.69 1.45 -4.36
C ASP A 122 5.67 2.41 -5.54
N GLY A 123 4.54 3.05 -5.80
CA GLY A 123 4.37 4.12 -6.77
C GLY A 123 2.98 4.74 -6.73
N ALA A 124 2.82 5.86 -7.40
CA ALA A 124 1.52 6.45 -7.69
C ALA A 124 1.52 7.16 -9.04
N ILE A 125 0.36 7.24 -9.68
CA ILE A 125 0.16 7.90 -10.97
C ILE A 125 -0.73 9.13 -10.77
N ALA A 126 -0.20 10.31 -11.02
CA ALA A 126 -0.87 11.60 -10.83
C ALA A 126 -2.08 11.75 -11.77
N ALA A 127 -1.90 11.46 -13.06
CA ALA A 127 -2.95 11.62 -14.08
C ALA A 127 -4.25 10.86 -13.75
N THR A 128 -4.13 9.71 -13.07
CA THR A 128 -5.25 8.83 -12.73
C THR A 128 -5.57 8.76 -11.23
N GLY A 129 -4.77 9.39 -10.37
CA GLY A 129 -4.90 9.26 -8.91
C GLY A 129 -4.70 7.83 -8.40
N SER A 130 -3.99 6.99 -9.13
CA SER A 130 -3.84 5.57 -8.80
C SER A 130 -2.65 5.31 -7.88
N LEU A 131 -2.79 4.35 -6.98
CA LEU A 131 -1.72 3.86 -6.10
C LEU A 131 -1.23 2.49 -6.58
N VAL A 132 0.07 2.26 -6.47
CA VAL A 132 0.73 1.01 -6.83
C VAL A 132 1.32 0.38 -5.58
N PHE A 133 0.95 -0.88 -5.35
CA PHE A 133 1.47 -1.70 -4.26
C PHE A 133 2.00 -3.01 -4.84
N ASP A 134 3.21 -3.38 -4.45
CA ASP A 134 3.70 -4.73 -4.62
C ASP A 134 2.99 -5.67 -3.62
N SER A 135 2.73 -6.89 -4.05
CA SER A 135 2.13 -7.95 -3.21
C SER A 135 3.17 -8.99 -2.87
N ALA A 136 4.31 -8.51 -2.36
CA ALA A 136 5.43 -9.34 -1.94
C ALA A 136 5.07 -10.17 -0.68
N PRO A 137 5.81 -11.26 -0.40
CA PRO A 137 5.71 -11.95 0.88
C PRO A 137 5.84 -10.97 2.05
N GLY A 138 4.92 -11.04 3.02
CA GLY A 138 4.85 -10.10 4.14
C GLY A 138 4.09 -8.80 3.86
N GLN A 139 3.70 -8.51 2.62
CA GLN A 139 2.91 -7.33 2.24
C GLN A 139 1.58 -7.76 1.56
N PRO A 140 0.69 -8.47 2.28
CA PRO A 140 -0.53 -8.97 1.68
C PRO A 140 -1.53 -7.85 1.41
N ARG A 141 -2.23 -7.94 0.27
CA ARG A 141 -3.33 -7.02 -0.10
C ARG A 141 -4.43 -6.95 0.95
N THR A 142 -4.53 -7.97 1.81
CA THR A 142 -5.46 -8.00 2.93
C THR A 142 -5.32 -6.77 3.84
N VAL A 143 -4.10 -6.23 3.99
CA VAL A 143 -3.86 -5.01 4.77
C VAL A 143 -4.60 -3.81 4.19
N SER A 144 -4.68 -3.69 2.86
CA SER A 144 -5.35 -2.57 2.19
C SER A 144 -6.82 -2.81 1.86
N LEU A 145 -7.25 -4.08 1.82
CA LEU A 145 -8.59 -4.45 1.34
C LEU A 145 -9.58 -4.87 2.43
N VAL A 146 -9.11 -5.30 3.61
CA VAL A 146 -10.00 -5.83 4.67
C VAL A 146 -10.38 -4.77 5.71
N PRO A 147 -9.43 -4.01 6.30
CA PRO A 147 -9.80 -2.94 7.20
C PRO A 147 -10.70 -1.92 6.50
N PRO A 148 -11.68 -1.33 7.23
CA PRO A 148 -12.59 -0.36 6.64
C PRO A 148 -11.89 0.94 6.24
N LEU A 149 -10.74 1.23 6.84
CA LEU A 149 -9.89 2.37 6.54
C LEU A 149 -8.52 1.93 6.02
N HIS A 150 -7.94 2.68 5.08
CA HIS A 150 -6.59 2.41 4.58
C HIS A 150 -5.78 3.70 4.47
N VAL A 151 -4.59 3.68 5.07
CA VAL A 151 -3.58 4.73 4.95
C VAL A 151 -2.44 4.22 4.08
N ALA A 152 -2.15 4.98 3.04
CA ALA A 152 -1.10 4.66 2.08
C ALA A 152 -0.01 5.73 2.12
N LEU A 153 1.20 5.37 2.55
CA LEU A 153 2.33 6.29 2.58
C LEU A 153 2.97 6.40 1.20
N LEU A 154 2.85 7.56 0.59
CA LEU A 154 3.41 7.86 -0.72
C LEU A 154 4.58 8.84 -0.62
N PRO A 155 5.83 8.39 -0.86
CA PRO A 155 6.93 9.32 -1.07
C PRO A 155 6.70 10.11 -2.37
N LEU A 156 6.87 11.44 -2.34
CA LEU A 156 6.74 12.27 -3.54
C LEU A 156 7.69 11.85 -4.66
N SER A 157 8.86 11.30 -4.33
CA SER A 157 9.81 10.75 -5.32
C SER A 157 9.28 9.53 -6.09
N ARG A 158 8.14 8.97 -5.66
CA ARG A 158 7.45 7.84 -6.30
C ARG A 158 6.11 8.23 -6.92
N LEU A 159 5.85 9.53 -7.04
CA LEU A 159 4.72 10.06 -7.78
C LEU A 159 5.13 10.30 -9.23
N TYR A 160 4.49 9.61 -10.15
CA TYR A 160 4.74 9.69 -11.59
C TYR A 160 3.60 10.44 -12.28
N PRO A 161 3.85 11.20 -13.35
CA PRO A 161 2.80 11.90 -14.09
C PRO A 161 1.80 10.92 -14.71
N ASP A 162 2.28 9.87 -15.38
CA ASP A 162 1.45 8.91 -16.13
C ASP A 162 2.03 7.49 -16.05
N LEU A 163 1.23 6.50 -16.45
CA LEU A 163 1.63 5.10 -16.55
C LEU A 163 2.65 4.86 -17.66
N ASP A 164 2.83 5.76 -18.62
CA ASP A 164 3.83 5.61 -19.68
C ASP A 164 5.15 6.35 -19.37
N ALA A 165 5.18 7.14 -18.29
CA ALA A 165 6.29 8.02 -17.92
C ALA A 165 7.51 7.27 -17.39
#